data_AF-A0A852USK0-F1
#
_entry.id   AF-A0A852USK0-F1
#
_cell.length_a   1.000
_cell.length_b   1.000
_cell.length_c   1.000
_cell.angle_alpha   90.00
_cell.angle_beta   90.00
_cell.angle_gamma   90.00
#
_symmetry.space_group_name_H-M   'P 1'
#
loop_
_entity.id
_entity.type
_entity.pdbx_description
1 polymer ?
#
loop_
_entity_poly.entity_id
_entity_poly.type
_entity_poly.pdbx_seq_one_letter_code
_entity_poly.pdbx_strand_id
1 'polypeptide(L)'
;MLHMHQSVIYRGSGVSGPAIKAKTPVWNEKGKVIGVSSVGFLVNNIEQQVLNYRKRIIQLAIIPLIVGIIGAILIARRLKKLIFGLEPQEISFLFTEKEATLESIRDATITVNIEKEITSMNKRARELFDNQQLAVGSVITDIDLKKYIDNVIKTKDSDINKKLLFSQQLYIFRYISNRTGR
;
A
#
# COMPACT_ATOMS: atom_id res chain seq x y z
N MET A 1 5.03 67.26 -23.81
CA MET A 1 5.88 67.45 -25.01
C MET A 1 6.70 66.18 -25.22
N LEU A 2 6.64 65.55 -26.39
CA LEU A 2 7.48 64.40 -26.75
C LEU A 2 8.88 64.93 -27.14
N HIS A 3 9.89 64.64 -26.32
CA HIS A 3 11.27 65.09 -26.53
C HIS A 3 12.21 63.98 -27.03
N MET A 4 11.69 62.91 -27.63
CA MET A 4 12.53 61.84 -28.16
C MET A 4 12.05 61.37 -29.52
N HIS A 5 13.00 61.24 -30.44
CA HIS A 5 12.86 60.77 -31.83
C HIS A 5 12.51 59.26 -31.90
N GLN A 6 11.68 58.76 -30.98
CA GLN A 6 11.40 57.34 -30.79
C GLN A 6 9.91 57.11 -30.64
N SER A 7 9.45 55.92 -31.05
CA SER A 7 8.10 55.46 -30.77
C SER A 7 7.95 55.19 -29.27
N VAL A 8 6.86 55.66 -28.68
CA VAL A 8 6.57 55.45 -27.26
C VAL A 8 5.22 54.80 -27.11
N ILE A 9 5.18 53.71 -26.35
CA ILE A 9 3.96 53.02 -25.93
C ILE A 9 3.72 53.37 -24.46
N TYR A 10 2.51 53.82 -24.16
CA TYR A 10 2.15 54.19 -22.79
C TYR A 10 0.71 53.79 -22.47
N ARG A 11 0.47 53.51 -21.19
CA ARG A 11 -0.88 53.29 -20.66
C ARG A 11 -1.46 54.62 -20.20
N GLY A 12 -2.68 54.94 -20.62
CA GLY A 12 -3.36 56.16 -20.19
C GLY A 12 -4.86 55.96 -20.08
N SER A 13 -5.49 56.62 -19.11
CA SER A 13 -6.94 56.66 -18.95
C SER A 13 -7.52 57.88 -19.67
N GLY A 14 -8.66 57.70 -20.34
CA GLY A 14 -9.44 58.79 -20.92
C GLY A 14 -10.92 58.64 -20.59
N VAL A 15 -11.77 59.49 -21.18
CA VAL A 15 -13.23 59.46 -20.99
C VAL A 15 -13.87 58.11 -21.35
N SER A 16 -13.25 57.36 -22.26
CA SER A 16 -13.69 56.03 -22.68
C SER A 16 -13.05 54.86 -21.91
N GLY A 17 -12.24 55.13 -20.88
CA GLY A 17 -11.61 54.11 -20.02
C GLY A 17 -10.09 53.92 -20.24
N PRO A 18 -9.49 52.90 -19.61
CA PRO A 18 -8.06 52.60 -19.73
C PRO A 18 -7.70 52.18 -21.15
N ALA A 19 -6.68 52.79 -21.74
CA ALA A 19 -6.22 52.48 -23.09
C ALA A 19 -4.69 52.32 -23.15
N ILE A 20 -4.22 51.44 -24.02
CA ILE A 20 -2.82 51.46 -24.46
C ILE A 20 -2.75 52.35 -25.68
N LYS A 21 -1.86 53.35 -25.64
CA LYS A 21 -1.67 54.33 -26.70
C LYS A 21 -0.24 54.28 -27.18
N ALA A 22 -0.06 54.40 -28.49
CA ALA A 22 1.25 54.49 -29.11
C ALA A 22 1.33 55.78 -29.91
N LYS A 23 2.50 56.43 -29.84
CA LYS A 23 2.84 57.61 -30.64
C LYS A 23 4.12 57.35 -31.38
N THR A 24 4.10 57.54 -32.70
CA THR A 24 5.25 57.34 -33.58
C THR A 24 5.46 58.58 -34.44
N PRO A 25 6.67 59.18 -34.44
CA PRO A 25 6.98 60.30 -35.32
C PRO A 25 7.00 59.85 -36.79
N VAL A 26 6.56 60.73 -37.69
CA VAL A 26 6.64 60.54 -39.15
C VAL A 26 7.79 61.41 -39.66
N TRP A 27 8.74 60.80 -40.37
CA TRP A 27 9.93 61.47 -40.90
C TRP A 27 9.78 61.79 -42.40
N ASN A 28 10.41 62.86 -42.86
CA ASN A 28 10.61 63.12 -44.29
C ASN A 28 11.95 62.54 -44.80
N GLU A 29 12.18 62.60 -46.11
CA GLU A 29 13.43 62.12 -46.76
C GLU A 29 14.71 62.81 -46.24
N LYS A 30 14.58 63.98 -45.61
CA LYS A 30 15.68 64.75 -45.01
C LYS A 30 15.89 64.45 -43.52
N GLY A 31 15.23 63.42 -42.97
CA GLY A 31 15.37 63.00 -41.57
C GLY A 31 14.66 63.91 -40.55
N LYS A 32 13.85 64.88 -41.00
CA LYS A 32 13.10 65.78 -40.12
C LYS A 32 11.73 65.18 -39.79
N VAL A 33 11.34 65.26 -38.51
CA VAL A 33 9.98 64.88 -38.08
C VAL A 33 8.98 65.90 -38.62
N ILE A 34 8.03 65.42 -39.43
CA ILE A 34 6.97 66.23 -40.07
C ILE A 34 5.58 66.00 -39.45
N GLY A 35 5.44 65.03 -38.55
CA GLY A 35 4.17 64.74 -37.89
C GLY A 35 4.28 63.64 -36.85
N VAL A 36 3.16 63.30 -36.22
CA VAL A 36 3.05 62.19 -35.25
C VAL A 36 1.79 61.39 -35.57
N SER A 37 1.94 60.09 -35.79
CA SER A 37 0.82 59.15 -35.85
C SER A 37 0.51 58.65 -34.44
N SER A 38 -0.77 58.64 -34.08
CA SER A 38 -1.25 58.17 -32.78
C SER A 38 -2.30 57.08 -32.96
N VAL A 39 -2.10 55.93 -32.33
CA VAL A 39 -3.08 54.83 -32.30
C VAL A 39 -3.38 54.44 -30.86
N GLY A 40 -4.59 53.97 -30.57
CA GLY A 40 -4.95 53.54 -29.22
C GLY A 40 -6.07 52.51 -29.21
N PHE A 41 -5.96 51.55 -28.30
CA PHE A 41 -6.95 50.49 -28.10
C PHE A 41 -7.38 50.45 -26.63
N LEU A 42 -8.69 50.27 -26.40
CA LEU A 42 -9.27 50.17 -25.06
C LEU A 42 -8.92 48.84 -24.41
N VAL A 43 -8.44 48.88 -23.16
CA VAL A 43 -8.04 47.69 -22.39
C VAL A 43 -9.25 47.04 -21.70
N ASN A 44 -10.38 47.75 -21.56
CA ASN A 44 -11.59 47.21 -20.94
C ASN A 44 -12.10 45.92 -21.61
N ASN A 45 -11.93 45.78 -22.94
CA ASN A 45 -12.35 44.58 -23.65
C ASN A 45 -11.50 43.34 -23.30
N ILE A 46 -10.30 43.54 -22.75
CA ILE A 46 -9.42 42.46 -22.31
C ILE A 46 -9.81 42.01 -20.90
N GLU A 47 -10.12 42.94 -19.99
CA GLU A 47 -10.44 42.59 -18.60
C GLU A 47 -11.75 41.79 -18.47
N GLN A 48 -12.79 42.14 -19.24
CA GLN A 48 -14.04 41.36 -19.23
C GLN A 48 -13.89 39.96 -19.84
N GLN A 49 -13.08 39.81 -20.89
CA GLN A 49 -12.78 38.50 -21.46
C GLN A 49 -11.96 37.65 -20.48
N VAL A 50 -10.93 38.22 -19.85
CA VAL A 50 -10.10 37.53 -18.86
C VAL A 50 -10.91 37.04 -17.66
N LEU A 51 -11.88 37.83 -17.17
CA LEU A 51 -12.77 37.41 -16.08
C LEU A 51 -13.67 36.23 -16.49
N ASN A 52 -14.21 36.25 -17.71
CA ASN A 52 -15.02 35.15 -18.22
C ASN A 52 -14.21 33.86 -18.43
N TYR A 53 -12.98 33.96 -18.93
CA TYR A 53 -12.07 32.81 -19.03
C TYR A 53 -11.73 32.24 -17.65
N ARG A 54 -11.41 33.07 -16.66
CA ARG A 54 -11.17 32.63 -15.28
C ARG A 54 -12.37 31.92 -14.68
N LYS A 55 -13.58 32.49 -14.85
CA LYS A 55 -14.82 31.88 -14.36
C LYS A 55 -15.06 30.50 -14.98
N ARG A 56 -14.81 30.37 -16.29
CA ARG A 56 -14.97 29.10 -17.01
C ARG A 56 -13.97 28.04 -16.57
N ILE A 57 -12.71 28.43 -16.32
CA ILE A 57 -11.68 27.52 -15.79
C ILE A 57 -12.07 27.02 -14.39
N ILE A 58 -12.54 27.92 -13.52
CA ILE A 58 -12.99 27.55 -12.16
C ILE A 58 -14.18 26.59 -12.24
N GLN A 59 -15.16 26.86 -13.09
CA GLN A 59 -16.31 25.95 -13.29
C GLN A 59 -15.89 24.56 -13.76
N LEU A 60 -14.94 24.48 -14.69
CA LEU A 60 -14.41 23.20 -15.17
C LEU A 60 -13.58 22.47 -14.11
N ALA A 61 -12.92 23.18 -13.19
CA ALA A 61 -12.15 22.58 -12.11
C ALA A 61 -13.02 22.03 -10.96
N ILE A 62 -14.20 22.62 -10.73
CA ILE A 62 -15.12 22.19 -9.66
C ILE A 62 -15.67 20.78 -9.92
N ILE A 63 -15.97 20.45 -11.18
CA ILE A 63 -16.55 19.14 -11.55
C ILE A 63 -15.64 17.97 -11.12
N PRO A 64 -14.38 17.87 -11.58
CA PRO A 64 -13.49 16.77 -11.19
C PRO A 64 -13.16 16.80 -9.69
N LEU A 65 -13.13 17.98 -9.05
CA LEU A 65 -12.92 18.08 -7.61
C LEU A 65 -14.05 17.40 -6.83
N ILE A 66 -15.31 17.68 -7.18
CA ILE A 66 -16.47 17.05 -6.55
C ILE A 66 -16.47 15.54 -6.82
N VAL A 67 -16.20 15.12 -8.06
CA VAL A 67 -16.11 13.70 -8.42
C VAL A 67 -15.00 13.00 -7.63
N GLY A 68 -13.85 13.65 -7.46
CA GLY A 68 -12.73 13.14 -6.67
C GLY A 68 -13.07 12.97 -5.19
N ILE A 69 -13.74 13.96 -4.59
CA ILE A 69 -14.19 13.90 -3.19
C ILE A 69 -15.22 12.79 -3.00
N ILE A 70 -16.22 12.71 -3.86
CA ILE A 70 -17.25 11.66 -3.79
C ILE A 70 -16.61 10.29 -3.98
N GLY A 71 -15.72 10.14 -4.96
CA GLY A 71 -14.98 8.90 -5.23
C GLY A 71 -14.15 8.47 -4.03
N ALA A 72 -13.37 9.38 -3.44
CA ALA A 72 -12.57 9.11 -2.26
C ALA A 72 -13.43 8.64 -1.07
N ILE A 73 -14.56 9.31 -0.81
CA ILE A 73 -15.50 8.93 0.26
C ILE A 73 -16.11 7.55 0.00
N LEU A 74 -16.52 7.26 -1.24
CA LEU A 74 -17.09 5.97 -1.61
C LEU A 74 -16.06 4.84 -1.45
N ILE A 75 -14.83 5.06 -1.90
CA ILE A 75 -13.73 4.10 -1.76
C ILE A 75 -13.44 3.88 -0.27
N ALA A 76 -13.28 4.94 0.52
CA ALA A 76 -13.02 4.83 1.95
C ALA A 76 -14.14 4.07 2.68
N ARG A 77 -15.41 4.36 2.36
CA ARG A 77 -16.57 3.65 2.92
C ARG A 77 -16.60 2.19 2.49
N ARG A 78 -16.29 1.90 1.24
CA ARG A 78 -16.28 0.51 0.73
C ARG A 78 -15.13 -0.27 1.33
N LEU A 79 -13.95 0.32 1.45
CA LEU A 79 -12.80 -0.28 2.12
C LEU A 79 -13.12 -0.55 3.59
N LYS A 80 -13.74 0.42 4.29
CA LYS A 80 -14.21 0.23 5.67
C LYS A 80 -15.20 -0.93 5.79
N LYS A 81 -16.11 -1.11 4.82
CA LYS A 81 -17.02 -2.27 4.80
C LYS A 81 -16.31 -3.59 4.48
N LEU A 82 -15.30 -3.58 3.60
CA LEU A 82 -14.52 -4.77 3.24
C LEU A 82 -13.68 -5.29 4.41
N ILE A 83 -13.17 -4.39 5.25
CA ILE A 83 -12.51 -4.75 6.50
C ILE A 83 -13.50 -5.01 7.64
N PHE A 84 -14.77 -5.31 7.34
CA PHE A 84 -15.86 -5.55 8.30
C PHE A 84 -16.11 -4.42 9.31
N GLY A 85 -15.66 -3.21 9.01
CA GLY A 85 -15.75 -2.06 9.91
C GLY A 85 -14.66 -2.03 10.99
N LEU A 86 -13.75 -3.00 10.99
CA LEU A 86 -12.63 -3.08 11.91
C LEU A 86 -11.59 -2.01 11.58
N GLU A 87 -11.03 -1.36 12.60
CA GLU A 87 -9.89 -0.46 12.40
C GLU A 87 -8.63 -1.26 12.02
N PRO A 88 -7.66 -0.67 11.29
CA PRO A 88 -6.44 -1.37 10.87
C PRO A 88 -5.71 -2.08 12.02
N GLN A 89 -5.75 -1.54 13.24
CA GLN A 89 -5.15 -2.18 14.42
C GLN A 89 -5.88 -3.48 14.82
N GLU A 90 -7.21 -3.52 14.73
CA GLU A 90 -8.03 -4.68 15.08
C GLU A 90 -7.81 -5.84 14.07
N ILE A 91 -7.59 -5.50 12.80
CA ILE A 91 -7.27 -6.48 11.75
C ILE A 91 -5.92 -7.13 12.04
N SER A 92 -4.88 -6.35 12.40
CA SER A 92 -3.58 -6.90 12.76
C SER A 92 -3.68 -7.86 13.94
N PHE A 93 -4.48 -7.52 14.96
CA PHE A 93 -4.68 -8.39 16.12
C PHE A 93 -5.37 -9.71 15.74
N LEU A 94 -6.49 -9.65 15.01
CA LEU A 94 -7.21 -10.83 14.53
C LEU A 94 -6.36 -11.69 13.58
N PHE A 95 -5.50 -11.07 12.76
CA PHE A 95 -4.61 -11.77 11.84
C PHE A 95 -3.50 -12.50 12.62
N THR A 96 -2.90 -11.86 13.62
CA THR A 96 -1.91 -12.48 14.52
C THR A 96 -2.53 -13.60 15.35
N GLU A 97 -3.75 -13.42 15.86
CA GLU A 97 -4.47 -14.47 16.61
C GLU A 97 -4.77 -15.68 15.71
N LYS A 98 -5.18 -15.44 14.45
CA LYS A 98 -5.41 -16.51 13.48
C LYS A 98 -4.12 -17.23 13.08
N GLU A 99 -3.01 -16.51 12.89
CA GLU A 99 -1.71 -17.14 12.62
C GLU A 99 -1.25 -18.01 13.79
N ALA A 100 -1.31 -17.49 15.02
CA ALA A 100 -0.96 -18.25 16.22
C ALA A 100 -1.88 -19.48 16.42
N THR A 101 -3.16 -19.34 16.08
CA THR A 101 -4.12 -20.45 16.11
C THR A 101 -3.77 -21.48 15.04
N LEU A 102 -3.43 -21.08 13.81
CA LEU A 102 -3.02 -21.98 12.73
C LEU A 102 -1.72 -22.72 13.05
N GLU A 103 -0.74 -22.08 13.67
CA GLU A 103 0.45 -22.77 14.21
C GLU A 103 0.09 -23.80 15.29
N SER A 104 -1.01 -23.60 16.01
CA SER A 104 -1.48 -24.49 17.08
C SER A 104 -2.46 -25.59 16.62
N ILE A 105 -2.91 -25.58 15.35
CA ILE A 105 -3.99 -26.48 14.91
C ILE A 105 -3.49 -27.92 14.75
N ARG A 106 -3.81 -28.67 15.81
CA ARG A 106 -4.20 -30.09 15.96
C ARG A 106 -3.15 -31.16 16.19
N ASP A 107 -2.05 -31.23 15.45
CA ASP A 107 -1.13 -32.38 15.59
C ASP A 107 0.24 -31.96 16.17
N ALA A 108 0.61 -32.59 17.28
CA ALA A 108 1.98 -32.51 17.78
C ALA A 108 2.91 -33.29 16.85
N THR A 109 3.90 -32.61 16.29
CA THR A 109 4.85 -33.21 15.34
C THR A 109 6.24 -33.23 15.96
N ILE A 110 6.84 -34.42 15.96
CA ILE A 110 8.22 -34.68 16.36
C ILE A 110 8.93 -35.33 15.18
N THR A 111 10.07 -34.79 14.78
CA THR A 111 10.95 -35.38 13.77
C THR A 111 12.11 -36.08 14.46
N VAL A 112 12.42 -37.31 14.04
CA VAL A 112 13.45 -38.15 14.62
C VAL A 112 14.40 -38.63 13.52
N ASN A 113 15.72 -38.60 13.77
CA ASN A 113 16.72 -39.12 12.84
C ASN A 113 16.84 -40.66 12.92
N ILE A 114 17.65 -41.25 12.03
CA ILE A 114 17.90 -42.70 12.01
C ILE A 114 18.58 -43.22 13.30
N GLU A 115 19.25 -42.34 14.04
CA GLU A 115 19.92 -42.63 15.32
C GLU A 115 18.99 -42.47 16.53
N LYS A 116 17.70 -42.16 16.29
CA LYS A 116 16.64 -41.99 17.30
C LYS A 116 16.73 -40.70 18.11
N GLU A 117 17.40 -39.69 17.58
CA GLU A 117 17.48 -38.35 18.15
C GLU A 117 16.38 -37.45 17.57
N ILE A 118 15.78 -36.64 18.44
CA ILE A 118 14.77 -35.66 18.04
C ILE A 118 15.45 -34.49 17.32
N THR A 119 15.18 -34.32 16.03
CA THR A 119 15.76 -33.24 15.22
C THR A 119 14.91 -31.98 15.19
N SER A 120 13.58 -32.10 15.39
CA SER A 120 12.67 -30.95 15.41
C SER A 120 11.39 -31.27 16.17
N MET A 121 10.81 -30.23 16.80
CA MET A 121 9.58 -30.31 17.58
C MET A 121 8.75 -29.01 17.43
N ASN A 122 7.48 -29.14 17.03
CA ASN A 122 6.58 -27.98 16.96
C ASN A 122 6.16 -27.49 18.37
N LYS A 123 5.59 -26.28 18.45
CA LYS A 123 5.19 -25.67 19.73
C LYS A 123 4.23 -26.54 20.52
N ARG A 124 3.27 -27.18 19.84
CA ARG A 124 2.28 -28.07 20.48
C ARG A 124 2.92 -29.33 21.06
N ALA A 125 3.90 -29.92 20.39
CA ALA A 125 4.66 -31.05 20.91
C ALA A 125 5.50 -30.62 22.13
N ARG A 126 6.11 -29.43 22.11
CA ARG A 126 6.82 -28.89 23.29
C ARG A 126 5.90 -28.78 24.50
N GLU A 127 4.72 -28.18 24.33
CA GLU A 127 3.74 -28.06 25.43
C GLU A 127 3.24 -29.41 25.97
N LEU A 128 3.12 -30.43 25.12
CA LEU A 128 2.67 -31.77 25.55
C LEU A 128 3.77 -32.56 26.26
N PHE A 129 5.03 -32.38 25.87
CA PHE A 129 6.16 -33.15 26.37
C PHE A 129 7.08 -32.37 27.32
N ASP A 130 6.71 -31.15 27.72
CA ASP A 130 7.48 -30.25 28.60
C ASP A 130 7.85 -30.92 29.94
N ASN A 131 6.91 -31.68 30.51
CA ASN A 131 7.10 -32.40 31.78
C ASN A 131 7.95 -33.67 31.69
N GLN A 132 8.34 -34.10 30.48
CA GLN A 132 8.97 -35.42 30.24
C GLN A 132 10.43 -35.32 29.76
N GLN A 133 11.03 -34.12 29.81
CA GLN A 133 12.43 -33.88 29.42
C GLN A 133 12.77 -34.29 27.97
N LEU A 134 11.75 -34.43 27.11
CA LEU A 134 11.94 -34.68 25.68
C LEU A 134 12.33 -33.38 25.00
N ALA A 135 13.63 -33.12 24.93
CA ALA A 135 14.20 -31.94 24.28
C ALA A 135 14.69 -32.27 22.86
N VAL A 136 14.73 -31.26 22.00
CA VAL A 136 15.43 -31.37 20.71
C VAL A 136 16.90 -31.70 20.96
N GLY A 137 17.42 -32.73 20.29
CA GLY A 137 18.77 -33.27 20.49
C GLY A 137 18.87 -34.38 21.54
N SER A 138 17.77 -34.75 22.22
CA SER A 138 17.75 -35.91 23.10
C SER A 138 17.43 -37.21 22.34
N VAL A 139 18.03 -38.31 22.78
CA VAL A 139 17.66 -39.66 22.36
C VAL A 139 16.40 -40.08 23.13
N ILE A 140 15.39 -40.58 22.43
CA ILE A 140 14.16 -41.05 23.06
C ILE A 140 14.46 -42.28 23.94
N THR A 141 14.42 -42.08 25.26
CA THR A 141 14.70 -43.09 26.28
C THR A 141 13.45 -43.80 26.80
N ASP A 142 12.26 -43.25 26.55
CA ASP A 142 10.99 -43.87 26.93
C ASP A 142 10.82 -45.24 26.22
N ILE A 143 10.65 -46.30 27.02
CA ILE A 143 10.64 -47.69 26.56
C ILE A 143 9.43 -47.97 25.64
N ASP A 144 8.28 -47.37 25.90
CA ASP A 144 7.07 -47.57 25.11
C ASP A 144 7.15 -46.81 23.78
N LEU A 145 7.69 -45.58 23.82
CA LEU A 145 7.90 -44.77 22.62
C LEU A 145 9.01 -45.34 21.73
N LYS A 146 10.09 -45.85 22.32
CA LYS A 146 11.18 -46.53 21.62
C LYS A 146 10.70 -47.81 20.93
N LYS A 147 9.87 -48.62 21.60
CA LYS A 147 9.26 -49.82 21.02
C LYS A 147 8.30 -49.48 19.88
N TYR A 148 7.58 -48.36 19.95
CA TYR A 148 6.74 -47.88 18.86
C TYR A 148 7.56 -47.45 17.64
N ILE A 149 8.58 -46.61 17.85
CA ILE A 149 9.49 -46.15 16.79
C ILE A 149 10.22 -47.34 16.14
N ASP A 150 10.71 -48.30 16.93
CA ASP A 150 11.40 -49.49 16.41
C ASP A 150 10.48 -50.35 15.54
N ASN A 151 9.20 -50.48 15.90
CA ASN A 151 8.24 -51.19 15.08
C ASN A 151 7.92 -50.44 13.79
N VAL A 152 7.81 -49.11 13.82
CA VAL A 152 7.50 -48.31 12.62
C VAL A 152 8.68 -48.28 11.64
N ILE A 153 9.92 -48.16 12.14
CA ILE A 153 11.14 -48.23 11.33
C ILE A 153 11.29 -49.62 10.68
N LYS A 154 11.01 -50.70 11.43
CA LYS A 154 11.11 -52.08 10.93
C LYS A 154 10.01 -52.45 9.94
N THR A 155 8.77 -52.06 10.21
CA THR A 155 7.62 -52.44 9.39
C THR A 155 7.57 -51.70 8.05
N LYS A 156 8.30 -50.57 7.91
CA LYS A 156 8.39 -49.74 6.67
C LYS A 156 7.05 -49.28 6.11
N ASP A 157 5.97 -49.44 6.86
CA ASP A 157 4.62 -49.15 6.43
C ASP A 157 4.24 -47.75 6.93
N SER A 158 3.99 -46.84 5.98
CA SER A 158 3.91 -45.39 6.19
C SER A 158 2.53 -44.90 6.61
N ASP A 159 1.58 -45.79 6.90
CA ASP A 159 0.18 -45.42 7.17
C ASP A 159 -0.40 -46.04 8.46
N ILE A 160 0.45 -46.31 9.45
CA ILE A 160 -0.02 -46.86 10.73
C ILE A 160 -0.47 -45.71 11.66
N ASN A 161 -1.73 -45.31 11.54
CA ASN A 161 -2.41 -44.51 12.58
C ASN A 161 -2.59 -45.39 13.82
N LYS A 162 -1.67 -45.29 14.80
CA LYS A 162 -1.79 -46.05 16.05
C LYS A 162 -2.19 -45.12 17.19
N LYS A 163 -3.28 -45.50 17.84
CA LYS A 163 -3.78 -44.88 19.07
C LYS A 163 -2.96 -45.43 20.24
N LEU A 164 -2.14 -44.60 20.86
CA LEU A 164 -1.45 -44.93 22.10
C LEU A 164 -2.13 -44.19 23.24
N LEU A 165 -2.54 -44.94 24.27
CA LEU A 165 -3.02 -44.33 25.51
C LEU A 165 -1.80 -43.99 26.36
N PHE A 166 -1.51 -42.70 26.53
CA PHE A 166 -0.37 -42.23 27.31
C PHE A 166 -0.88 -41.23 28.35
N SER A 167 -0.55 -41.43 29.64
CA SER A 167 -0.99 -40.56 30.74
C SER A 167 -2.51 -40.25 30.75
N GLN A 168 -3.34 -41.25 30.50
CA GLN A 168 -4.82 -41.15 30.42
C GLN A 168 -5.38 -40.31 29.25
N GLN A 169 -4.56 -39.91 28.28
CA GLN A 169 -4.99 -39.30 27.02
C GLN A 169 -4.67 -40.17 25.81
N LEU A 170 -5.57 -40.18 24.84
CA LEU A 170 -5.43 -40.91 23.59
C LEU A 170 -4.64 -40.06 22.59
N TYR A 171 -3.43 -40.48 22.25
CA TYR A 171 -2.60 -39.83 21.25
C TYR A 171 -2.62 -40.63 19.95
N ILE A 172 -2.86 -39.97 18.83
CA ILE A 172 -2.77 -40.56 17.50
C ILE A 172 -1.40 -40.20 16.94
N PHE A 173 -0.54 -41.19 16.82
CA PHE A 173 0.75 -41.01 16.18
C PHE A 173 0.60 -41.32 14.69
N ARG A 174 0.94 -40.32 13.86
CA ARG A 174 1.05 -40.47 12.41
C ARG A 174 2.52 -40.37 12.03
N TYR A 175 3.05 -41.44 11.45
CA TYR A 175 4.42 -41.47 10.95
C TYR A 175 4.44 -41.16 9.46
N ILE A 176 5.25 -40.18 9.06
CA ILE A 176 5.49 -39.86 7.66
C ILE A 176 6.99 -40.02 7.41
N SER A 177 7.36 -41.07 6.68
CA SER A 177 8.73 -41.28 6.24
C SER A 177 9.01 -40.40 5.03
N ASN A 178 9.77 -39.32 5.20
CA ASN A 178 10.27 -38.54 4.07
C ASN A 178 11.71 -38.97 3.76
N ARG A 179 11.89 -39.72 2.67
CA ARG A 179 13.22 -39.96 2.08
C ARG A 179 13.62 -38.75 1.24
N THR A 180 14.04 -37.69 1.91
CA THR A 180 14.84 -36.64 1.27
C THR A 180 16.16 -36.53 2.03
N GLY A 181 17.12 -37.32 1.54
CA GLY A 181 18.49 -37.32 2.00
C GLY A 181 19.39 -37.76 0.86
N ARG A 182 19.85 -36.78 0.10
CA ARG A 182 21.24 -36.69 -0.35
C ARG A 182 21.74 -35.32 0.04
#